data_AF-A0AB39SCG0-F1
#
_entry.id   AF-A0AB39SCG0-F1
#
_cell.length_a   1.000
_cell.length_b   1.000
_cell.length_c   1.000
_cell.angle_alpha   90.00
_cell.angle_beta   90.00
_cell.angle_gamma   90.00
#
_symmetry.space_group_name_H-M   'P 1'
#
loop_
_entity.id
_entity.type
_entity.pdbx_description
1 polymer ?
#
loop_
_entity_poly.entity_id
_entity_poly.type
_entity_poly.pdbx_seq_one_letter_code
_entity_poly.pdbx_strand_id
1 'polypeptide(L)'
;MDWYPSPDEDLLLRTSAKFATGIAPAVAGSRWFRDLERSDIQGELSGWPAGPTYTLRTTGDRAARRTGRALLVGIPLIANIIANIGGASGSPFGDVPVRGNPEEPENEVQDFPVMWAAPGTLARTVPWQLDPARRPEGYATDLVLTDRRLLFLGTRSGTLAKADVLGEFTRDSIAEARQMKYSEISADVRLTFADQSWIRLFTGNPDSAERLCELLNGTVQAVPESELSSGQRDRLARLLSELPDTAQPPLITRLPSGIVMVEVRVPAKAGKDLYETHSILMDASGGPAKPHPGDL
;
A
#
# COMPACT_ATOMS: atom_id res chain seq x y z
N MET A 1 18.42 14.08 1.86
CA MET A 1 17.98 14.24 3.25
C MET A 1 16.53 13.87 3.20
N ASP A 2 16.10 12.79 3.85
CA ASP A 2 14.73 12.29 3.70
C ASP A 2 13.67 13.32 4.14
N TRP A 3 12.39 13.10 3.82
CA TRP A 3 11.31 13.91 4.37
C TRP A 3 11.01 13.47 5.80
N TYR A 4 10.81 14.45 6.68
CA TYR A 4 10.40 14.25 8.07
C TYR A 4 9.23 15.18 8.36
N PRO A 5 8.27 14.75 9.22
CA PRO A 5 7.17 15.60 9.64
C PRO A 5 7.69 16.81 10.42
N SER A 6 6.82 17.81 10.59
CA SER A 6 7.11 18.94 11.48
C SER A 6 7.29 18.44 12.92
N PRO A 7 8.02 19.17 13.80
CA PRO A 7 8.27 18.72 15.18
C PRO A 7 7.01 18.46 16.02
N ASP A 8 5.87 18.99 15.60
CA ASP A 8 4.54 18.89 16.22
C ASP A 8 3.59 17.97 15.43
N GLU A 9 4.08 17.23 14.45
CA GLU A 9 3.33 16.33 13.57
C GLU A 9 3.89 14.90 13.71
N ASP A 10 3.00 13.94 13.95
CA ASP A 10 3.38 12.55 14.20
C ASP A 10 3.30 11.73 12.91
N LEU A 11 4.40 11.06 12.56
CA LEU A 11 4.41 10.10 11.46
C LEU A 11 3.71 8.80 11.89
N LEU A 12 2.58 8.49 11.25
CA LEU A 12 1.81 7.28 11.55
C LEU A 12 2.16 6.11 10.64
N LEU A 13 2.38 6.38 9.36
CA LEU A 13 2.75 5.35 8.39
C LEU A 13 3.57 5.94 7.25
N ARG A 14 4.57 5.20 6.79
CA ARG A 14 5.22 5.45 5.50
C ARG A 14 5.37 4.14 4.77
N THR A 15 4.79 4.06 3.58
CA THR A 15 4.85 2.88 2.72
C THR A 15 5.04 3.25 1.25
N SER A 16 5.44 2.29 0.42
CA SER A 16 5.50 2.51 -1.03
C SER A 16 4.10 2.75 -1.59
N ALA A 17 3.97 3.57 -2.62
CA ALA A 17 2.72 3.75 -3.34
C ALA A 17 2.93 3.88 -4.84
N LYS A 18 2.04 3.24 -5.59
CA LYS A 18 1.88 3.39 -7.04
C LYS A 18 0.44 3.03 -7.41
N PHE A 19 -0.06 3.44 -8.56
CA PHE A 19 -1.32 2.92 -9.04
C PHE A 19 -1.25 1.39 -9.15
N ALA A 20 -2.30 0.75 -8.65
CA ALA A 20 -2.48 -0.68 -8.73
C ALA A 20 -2.45 -1.16 -10.19
N THR A 21 -2.34 -2.47 -10.40
CA THR A 21 -2.25 -3.04 -11.75
C THR A 21 -3.21 -4.21 -11.87
N GLY A 22 -4.00 -4.23 -12.94
CA GLY A 22 -4.96 -5.30 -13.16
C GLY A 22 -4.28 -6.67 -13.19
N ILE A 23 -4.86 -7.65 -12.50
CA ILE A 23 -4.34 -9.02 -12.44
C ILE A 23 -5.20 -10.02 -13.21
N ALA A 24 -6.50 -9.73 -13.41
CA ALA A 24 -7.37 -10.62 -14.16
C ALA A 24 -6.97 -10.68 -15.64
N PRO A 25 -7.12 -11.84 -16.32
CA PRO A 25 -6.58 -12.03 -17.67
C PRO A 25 -6.94 -10.93 -18.69
N ALA A 26 -8.17 -10.43 -18.66
CA ALA A 26 -8.68 -9.41 -19.59
C ALA A 26 -8.05 -8.02 -19.38
N VAL A 27 -7.67 -7.72 -18.15
CA VAL A 27 -7.16 -6.40 -17.73
C VAL A 27 -5.71 -6.45 -17.27
N ALA A 28 -5.04 -7.59 -17.42
CA ALA A 28 -3.71 -7.84 -16.88
C ALA A 28 -2.68 -6.79 -17.33
N GLY A 29 -2.11 -6.01 -16.39
CA GLY A 29 -1.17 -4.94 -16.68
C GLY A 29 -1.81 -3.57 -16.94
N SER A 30 -3.14 -3.48 -16.97
CA SER A 30 -3.87 -2.25 -17.31
C SER A 30 -4.06 -1.35 -16.09
N ARG A 31 -4.14 -0.04 -16.35
CA ARG A 31 -4.42 1.02 -15.39
C ARG A 31 -5.28 2.07 -16.10
N TRP A 32 -6.59 2.04 -15.87
CA TRP A 32 -7.50 2.98 -16.52
C TRP A 32 -7.85 4.15 -15.61
N PHE A 33 -8.08 5.31 -16.20
CA PHE A 33 -8.53 6.52 -15.53
C PHE A 33 -9.94 6.79 -16.02
N ARG A 34 -10.94 6.79 -15.14
CA ARG A 34 -12.35 6.83 -15.52
C ARG A 34 -13.08 8.04 -14.97
N ASP A 35 -14.01 8.60 -15.74
CA ASP A 35 -15.09 9.46 -15.21
C ASP A 35 -16.24 8.61 -14.64
N LEU A 36 -17.37 9.26 -14.30
CA LEU A 36 -18.55 8.60 -13.76
C LEU A 36 -19.29 7.74 -14.81
N GLU A 37 -19.04 8.02 -16.09
CA GLU A 37 -19.61 7.36 -17.27
C GLU A 37 -18.71 6.23 -17.81
N ARG A 38 -17.57 5.95 -17.16
CA ARG A 38 -16.51 5.00 -17.59
C ARG A 38 -15.74 5.41 -18.85
N SER A 39 -15.83 6.67 -19.28
CA SER A 39 -14.98 7.21 -20.32
C SER A 39 -13.53 7.31 -19.82
N ASP A 40 -12.57 7.12 -20.72
CA ASP A 40 -11.15 7.33 -20.39
C ASP A 40 -10.84 8.83 -20.27
N ILE A 41 -10.44 9.26 -19.07
CA ILE A 41 -10.14 10.66 -18.76
C ILE A 41 -8.64 10.98 -18.80
N GLN A 42 -7.79 10.04 -19.24
CA GLN A 42 -6.34 10.22 -19.24
C GLN A 42 -5.89 11.50 -19.98
N GLY A 43 -6.59 11.87 -21.06
CA GLY A 43 -6.30 13.08 -21.85
C GLY A 43 -6.76 14.40 -21.18
N GLU A 44 -7.54 14.32 -20.10
CA GLU A 44 -8.06 15.47 -19.37
C GLU A 44 -7.24 15.79 -18.11
N LEU A 45 -6.31 14.90 -17.72
CA LEU A 45 -5.47 15.06 -16.53
C LEU A 45 -4.39 16.11 -16.78
N SER A 46 -4.67 17.34 -16.34
CA SER A 46 -3.80 18.50 -16.55
C SER A 46 -2.40 18.29 -15.95
N GLY A 47 -1.36 18.54 -16.74
CA GLY A 47 0.04 18.41 -16.32
C GLY A 47 0.58 16.98 -16.31
N TRP A 48 -0.22 15.98 -16.64
CA TRP A 48 0.26 14.60 -16.79
C TRP A 48 0.98 14.45 -18.14
N PRO A 49 2.09 13.68 -18.20
CA PRO A 49 2.74 13.34 -19.47
C PRO A 49 1.81 12.60 -20.45
N ALA A 50 2.31 12.14 -21.60
CA ALA A 50 1.60 11.08 -22.32
C ALA A 50 1.77 9.74 -21.59
N GLY A 51 0.77 8.88 -21.61
CA GLY A 51 0.84 7.53 -21.03
C GLY A 51 0.28 6.49 -21.98
N PRO A 52 0.41 5.19 -21.64
CA PRO A 52 -0.13 4.12 -22.46
C PRO A 52 -1.66 4.22 -22.52
N THR A 53 -2.22 3.90 -23.69
CA THR A 53 -3.65 3.62 -23.83
C THR A 53 -3.86 2.13 -23.69
N TYR A 54 -4.79 1.71 -22.84
CA TYR A 54 -5.10 0.31 -22.64
C TYR A 54 -6.43 -0.03 -23.31
N THR A 55 -6.48 -1.17 -24.00
CA THR A 55 -7.71 -1.77 -24.53
C THR A 55 -7.96 -3.09 -23.82
N LEU A 56 -9.23 -3.43 -23.62
CA LEU A 56 -9.61 -4.74 -23.10
C LEU A 56 -8.98 -5.84 -23.97
N ARG A 57 -8.33 -6.81 -23.33
CA ARG A 57 -7.76 -7.93 -24.07
C ARG A 57 -8.88 -8.85 -24.52
N THR A 58 -9.00 -9.02 -25.82
CA THR A 58 -9.98 -9.95 -26.38
C THR A 58 -9.52 -11.39 -26.18
N THR A 59 -10.44 -12.35 -26.32
CA THR A 59 -10.11 -13.78 -26.28
C THR A 59 -9.05 -14.17 -27.34
N GLY A 60 -8.97 -13.44 -28.46
CA GLY A 60 -8.00 -13.66 -29.54
C GLY A 60 -6.56 -13.31 -29.17
N ASP A 61 -6.35 -12.24 -28.39
CA ASP A 61 -5.00 -11.84 -27.91
C ASP A 61 -4.37 -12.88 -26.98
N ARG A 62 -5.19 -13.75 -26.36
CA ARG A 62 -4.74 -14.85 -25.49
C ARG A 62 -4.03 -15.96 -26.27
N ALA A 63 -4.36 -16.16 -27.54
CA ALA A 63 -3.75 -17.20 -28.39
C ALA A 63 -2.36 -16.77 -28.90
N ALA A 64 -2.22 -15.52 -29.34
CA ALA A 64 -0.96 -15.01 -29.92
C ALA A 64 0.22 -15.02 -28.93
N ARG A 65 -0.02 -14.78 -27.64
CA ARG A 65 1.04 -14.85 -26.61
C ARG A 65 1.35 -16.27 -26.13
N ARG A 66 0.43 -17.23 -26.26
CA ARG A 66 0.70 -18.65 -26.00
C ARG A 66 1.71 -19.21 -26.99
N THR A 67 1.67 -18.77 -28.24
CA THR A 67 2.64 -19.18 -29.27
C THR A 67 3.97 -18.41 -29.16
N GLY A 68 3.94 -17.15 -28.72
CA GLY A 68 5.14 -16.29 -28.65
C GLY A 68 6.06 -16.49 -27.44
N ARG A 69 5.56 -17.01 -26.31
CA ARG A 69 6.39 -17.26 -25.10
C ARG A 69 7.07 -18.63 -25.06
N ALA A 70 6.78 -19.52 -26.00
CA ALA A 70 7.41 -20.83 -26.08
C ALA A 70 8.88 -20.80 -26.57
N LEU A 71 9.42 -19.63 -26.94
CA LEU A 71 10.73 -19.54 -27.60
C LEU A 71 11.83 -18.80 -26.83
N LEU A 72 11.60 -18.23 -25.62
CA LEU A 72 12.55 -17.21 -25.12
C LEU A 72 12.80 -17.08 -23.60
N VAL A 73 12.66 -18.11 -22.77
CA VAL A 73 13.29 -18.06 -21.42
C VAL A 73 13.80 -19.42 -20.98
N GLY A 74 15.10 -19.64 -21.16
CA GLY A 74 15.87 -20.53 -20.29
C GLY A 74 16.39 -19.71 -19.11
N ILE A 75 16.10 -20.14 -17.88
CA ILE A 75 16.91 -20.12 -16.65
C ILE A 75 16.10 -20.93 -15.61
N PRO A 76 16.66 -22.00 -15.00
CA PRO A 76 15.97 -22.80 -14.00
C PRO A 76 16.32 -22.31 -12.58
N LEU A 77 15.35 -22.28 -11.66
CA LEU A 77 15.65 -22.24 -10.22
C LEU A 77 14.66 -23.09 -9.39
N ILE A 78 15.11 -24.33 -9.18
CA ILE A 78 15.03 -25.21 -8.00
C ILE A 78 13.76 -25.24 -7.13
N ALA A 79 13.11 -26.41 -7.24
CA ALA A 79 12.24 -27.17 -6.34
C ALA A 79 12.32 -26.94 -4.81
N ASN A 80 11.13 -27.03 -4.18
CA ASN A 80 10.95 -27.91 -3.04
C ASN A 80 9.55 -28.55 -3.05
N ILE A 81 9.54 -29.89 -2.99
CA ILE A 81 8.38 -30.78 -3.09
C ILE A 81 7.94 -31.16 -1.67
N ILE A 82 6.67 -31.00 -1.33
CA ILE A 82 6.00 -31.86 -0.34
C ILE A 82 4.70 -32.37 -0.97
N ALA A 83 4.65 -33.69 -1.15
CA ALA A 83 3.53 -34.43 -1.66
C ALA A 83 2.52 -34.76 -0.55
N ASN A 84 1.22 -34.62 -0.82
CA ASN A 84 0.17 -35.41 -0.19
C ASN A 84 -1.00 -35.64 -1.17
N ILE A 85 -0.85 -36.76 -1.89
CA ILE A 85 -1.80 -37.78 -2.35
C ILE A 85 -3.30 -37.54 -2.08
N GLY A 86 -4.09 -37.46 -3.16
CA GLY A 86 -5.53 -37.73 -3.22
C GLY A 86 -6.21 -37.06 -4.43
N GLY A 87 -6.46 -37.80 -5.53
CA GLY A 87 -6.87 -37.29 -6.86
C GLY A 87 -8.11 -36.36 -6.89
N ALA A 88 -8.35 -35.54 -7.92
CA ALA A 88 -8.23 -35.83 -9.36
C ALA A 88 -8.03 -34.54 -10.20
N SER A 89 -7.49 -34.71 -11.42
CA SER A 89 -7.35 -33.72 -12.51
C SER A 89 -6.45 -32.50 -12.24
N GLY A 90 -5.14 -32.74 -12.15
CA GLY A 90 -4.11 -31.69 -12.19
C GLY A 90 -4.00 -31.07 -13.58
N SER A 91 -4.30 -29.78 -13.66
CA SER A 91 -3.97 -28.91 -14.79
C SER A 91 -2.44 -28.75 -14.87
N PRO A 92 -1.80 -28.72 -16.06
CA PRO A 92 -0.34 -28.63 -16.19
C PRO A 92 0.21 -27.21 -15.90
N PHE A 93 -0.55 -26.37 -15.20
CA PHE A 93 -0.16 -25.01 -14.86
C PHE A 93 0.08 -24.96 -13.35
N GLY A 94 1.31 -24.61 -12.97
CA GLY A 94 1.69 -24.43 -11.58
C GLY A 94 0.70 -23.52 -10.84
N ASP A 95 0.51 -23.81 -9.56
CA ASP A 95 -0.38 -23.07 -8.68
C ASP A 95 -0.06 -21.57 -8.76
N VAL A 96 -0.97 -20.83 -9.40
CA VAL A 96 -1.07 -19.39 -9.19
C VAL A 96 -1.43 -19.25 -7.72
N PRO A 97 -0.75 -18.39 -6.92
CA PRO A 97 -1.16 -18.12 -5.54
C PRO A 97 -2.67 -17.89 -5.55
N VAL A 98 -3.39 -18.61 -4.70
CA VAL A 98 -4.86 -18.65 -4.70
C VAL A 98 -5.38 -17.21 -4.72
N ARG A 99 -5.71 -16.72 -5.93
CA ARG A 99 -6.30 -15.41 -6.11
C ARG A 99 -7.67 -15.52 -5.46
N GLY A 100 -7.97 -14.61 -4.53
CA GLY A 100 -9.33 -14.51 -3.97
C GLY A 100 -10.38 -14.39 -5.09
N ASN A 101 -11.65 -14.46 -4.73
CA ASN A 101 -12.69 -14.11 -5.70
C ASN A 101 -12.68 -12.59 -5.92
N PRO A 102 -12.93 -12.11 -7.16
CA PRO A 102 -13.19 -10.69 -7.40
C PRO A 102 -14.33 -10.21 -6.50
N GLU A 103 -14.12 -9.08 -5.84
CA GLU A 103 -15.13 -8.42 -4.99
C GLU A 103 -15.94 -7.42 -5.81
N GLU A 104 -15.32 -6.80 -6.82
CA GLU A 104 -15.94 -5.83 -7.73
C GLU A 104 -15.64 -6.24 -9.19
N PRO A 105 -16.29 -7.30 -9.74
CA PRO A 105 -15.97 -7.83 -11.07
C PRO A 105 -15.95 -6.78 -12.20
N GLU A 106 -16.80 -5.77 -12.12
CA GLU A 106 -16.88 -4.63 -13.02
C GLU A 106 -15.65 -3.71 -12.98
N ASN A 107 -14.88 -3.71 -11.89
CA ASN A 107 -13.68 -2.90 -11.67
C ASN A 107 -12.40 -3.75 -11.53
N GLU A 108 -12.53 -5.07 -11.60
CA GLU A 108 -11.42 -6.01 -11.38
C GLU A 108 -11.19 -6.98 -12.53
N VAL A 109 -12.23 -7.24 -13.33
CA VAL A 109 -12.21 -8.21 -14.43
C VAL A 109 -12.63 -7.59 -15.75
N GLN A 110 -13.70 -6.78 -15.75
CA GLN A 110 -14.26 -6.17 -16.97
C GLN A 110 -13.64 -4.79 -17.26
N ASP A 111 -13.15 -4.15 -16.22
CA ASP A 111 -12.43 -2.89 -16.23
C ASP A 111 -11.38 -2.98 -15.11
N PHE A 112 -10.53 -1.97 -15.00
CA PHE A 112 -9.56 -1.82 -13.92
C PHE A 112 -9.25 -0.33 -13.72
N PRO A 113 -10.23 0.44 -13.22
CA PRO A 113 -10.00 1.83 -12.88
C PRO A 113 -9.01 1.92 -11.72
N VAL A 114 -7.94 2.67 -11.91
CA VAL A 114 -7.04 3.10 -10.83
C VAL A 114 -7.35 4.51 -10.34
N MET A 115 -8.24 5.20 -11.05
CA MET A 115 -8.81 6.49 -10.71
C MET A 115 -10.25 6.53 -11.22
N TRP A 116 -11.15 7.06 -10.40
CA TRP A 116 -12.54 7.31 -10.74
C TRP A 116 -12.93 8.72 -10.26
N ALA A 117 -13.15 9.63 -11.21
CA ALA A 117 -13.14 11.04 -10.88
C ALA A 117 -13.92 11.91 -11.87
N ALA A 118 -14.90 12.67 -11.37
CA ALA A 118 -15.52 13.76 -12.11
C ALA A 118 -14.55 14.97 -12.26
N PRO A 119 -14.76 15.88 -13.23
CA PRO A 119 -13.97 17.10 -13.34
C PRO A 119 -13.95 17.90 -12.02
N GLY A 120 -12.78 18.41 -11.63
CA GLY A 120 -12.63 19.22 -10.42
C GLY A 120 -12.53 18.46 -9.09
N THR A 121 -12.60 17.13 -9.10
CA THR A 121 -12.48 16.30 -7.89
C THR A 121 -11.02 16.03 -7.49
N LEU A 122 -10.80 15.74 -6.21
CA LEU A 122 -9.49 15.52 -5.57
C LEU A 122 -8.70 14.37 -6.18
N ALA A 123 -9.36 13.29 -6.61
CA ALA A 123 -8.64 12.20 -7.28
C ALA A 123 -7.91 12.66 -8.55
N ARG A 124 -8.38 13.71 -9.25
CA ARG A 124 -7.69 14.28 -10.42
C ARG A 124 -6.45 15.11 -10.07
N THR A 125 -6.26 15.46 -8.81
CA THR A 125 -5.11 16.28 -8.34
C THR A 125 -3.97 15.43 -7.78
N VAL A 126 -4.12 14.10 -7.74
CA VAL A 126 -3.05 13.19 -7.31
C VAL A 126 -1.87 13.22 -8.30
N PRO A 127 -0.64 12.97 -7.83
CA PRO A 127 0.53 13.12 -8.69
C PRO A 127 0.64 12.01 -9.73
N TRP A 128 0.96 12.38 -10.98
CA TRP A 128 1.12 11.46 -12.10
C TRP A 128 2.25 10.44 -11.88
N GLN A 129 3.22 10.75 -11.01
CA GLN A 129 4.32 9.87 -10.63
C GLN A 129 3.87 8.59 -9.90
N LEU A 130 2.59 8.51 -9.51
CA LEU A 130 1.99 7.27 -9.05
C LEU A 130 1.87 6.23 -10.17
N ASP A 131 1.82 6.64 -11.45
CA ASP A 131 1.79 5.72 -12.58
C ASP A 131 3.22 5.24 -12.94
N PRO A 132 3.53 3.96 -12.74
CA PRO A 132 4.86 3.42 -13.08
C PRO A 132 5.21 3.56 -14.55
N ALA A 133 4.23 3.66 -15.46
CA ALA A 133 4.47 3.76 -16.90
C ALA A 133 4.92 5.16 -17.35
N ARG A 134 4.76 6.18 -16.49
CA ARG A 134 5.12 7.58 -16.78
C ARG A 134 6.39 8.00 -16.06
N ARG A 135 6.69 7.30 -14.98
CA ARG A 135 7.74 7.65 -14.02
C ARG A 135 9.15 7.36 -14.59
N PRO A 136 10.13 8.25 -14.36
CA PRO A 136 11.53 7.98 -14.72
C PRO A 136 12.07 6.73 -14.02
N GLU A 137 13.05 6.07 -14.65
CA GLU A 137 13.77 4.94 -14.05
C GLU A 137 14.46 5.36 -12.74
N GLY A 138 14.45 4.48 -11.74
CA GLY A 138 15.05 4.74 -10.43
C GLY A 138 14.28 5.72 -9.54
N TYR A 139 13.13 6.21 -9.99
CA TYR A 139 12.22 7.00 -9.16
C TYR A 139 11.21 6.09 -8.45
N ALA A 140 10.92 6.39 -7.19
CA ALA A 140 9.90 5.74 -6.39
C ALA A 140 8.94 6.77 -5.79
N THR A 141 7.77 6.31 -5.37
CA THR A 141 6.78 7.16 -4.72
C THR A 141 6.41 6.49 -3.41
N ASP A 142 6.40 7.27 -2.34
CA ASP A 142 5.96 6.84 -1.02
C ASP A 142 4.64 7.55 -0.69
N LEU A 143 3.79 6.83 0.05
CA LEU A 143 2.66 7.38 0.76
C LEU A 143 3.04 7.56 2.21
N VAL A 144 2.85 8.78 2.72
CA VAL A 144 3.06 9.11 4.12
C VAL A 144 1.74 9.54 4.73
N LEU A 145 1.41 8.96 5.88
CA LEU A 145 0.27 9.33 6.70
C LEU A 145 0.77 9.90 8.01
N THR A 146 0.28 11.08 8.36
CA THR A 146 0.47 11.69 9.67
C THR A 146 -0.86 11.82 10.40
N ASP A 147 -0.81 12.33 11.62
CA ASP A 147 -1.97 12.77 12.39
C ASP A 147 -2.72 13.94 11.72
N ARG A 148 -2.07 14.68 10.80
CA ARG A 148 -2.64 15.88 10.14
C ARG A 148 -2.99 15.72 8.67
N ARG A 149 -2.28 14.87 7.94
CA ARG A 149 -2.37 14.81 6.47
C ARG A 149 -1.86 13.51 5.88
N LEU A 150 -2.22 13.29 4.63
CA LEU A 150 -1.70 12.26 3.75
C LEU A 150 -0.87 12.94 2.65
N LEU A 151 0.34 12.44 2.42
CA LEU A 151 1.31 13.01 1.50
C LEU A 151 1.78 11.95 0.51
N PHE A 152 1.96 12.35 -0.74
CA PHE A 152 2.72 11.59 -1.72
C PHE A 152 4.11 12.20 -1.86
N LEU A 153 5.13 11.38 -1.62
CA LEU A 153 6.53 11.79 -1.72
C LEU A 153 7.20 11.12 -2.92
N GLY A 154 8.01 11.88 -3.65
CA GLY A 154 8.87 11.38 -4.71
C GLY A 154 10.28 11.15 -4.20
N THR A 155 10.83 9.97 -4.43
CA THR A 155 12.20 9.61 -4.03
C THR A 155 12.98 9.09 -5.24
N ARG A 156 14.30 9.31 -5.24
CA ARG A 156 15.21 8.77 -6.27
C ARG A 156 16.26 7.89 -5.63
N SER A 157 16.28 6.63 -6.04
CA SER A 157 17.27 5.65 -5.62
C SER A 157 18.69 6.15 -5.90
N GLY A 158 19.61 5.89 -4.97
CA GLY A 158 21.03 6.24 -5.13
C GLY A 158 21.36 7.73 -4.94
N THR A 159 20.39 8.57 -4.57
CA THR A 159 20.63 9.99 -4.30
C THR A 159 20.55 10.32 -2.81
N LEU A 160 21.27 11.37 -2.39
CA LEU A 160 21.11 12.00 -1.08
C LEU A 160 20.13 13.18 -1.13
N ALA A 161 19.36 13.31 -2.22
CA ALA A 161 18.40 14.41 -2.41
C ALA A 161 17.28 14.35 -1.37
N LYS A 162 16.56 15.46 -1.21
CA LYS A 162 15.35 15.47 -0.39
C LYS A 162 14.18 14.88 -1.16
N ALA A 163 13.31 14.15 -0.46
CA ALA A 163 12.10 13.64 -1.07
C ALA A 163 11.20 14.83 -1.46
N ASP A 164 10.69 14.80 -2.67
CA ASP A 164 9.83 15.86 -3.21
C ASP A 164 8.40 15.64 -2.72
N VAL A 165 7.76 16.66 -2.15
CA VAL A 165 6.33 16.58 -1.83
C VAL A 165 5.55 16.77 -3.13
N LEU A 166 4.91 15.71 -3.61
CA LEU A 166 4.22 15.67 -4.90
C LEU A 166 2.73 16.01 -4.81
N GLY A 167 2.13 15.73 -3.65
CA GLY A 167 0.73 16.02 -3.36
C GLY A 167 0.48 15.89 -1.87
N GLU A 168 -0.47 16.67 -1.38
CA GLU A 168 -0.84 16.75 0.04
C GLU A 168 -2.36 16.84 0.17
N PHE A 169 -2.91 16.05 1.08
CA PHE A 169 -4.33 15.92 1.34
C PHE A 169 -4.55 15.97 2.85
N THR A 170 -5.46 16.82 3.31
CA THR A 170 -5.83 16.88 4.74
C THR A 170 -6.57 15.61 5.15
N ARG A 171 -6.54 15.24 6.44
CA ARG A 171 -7.22 14.01 6.91
C ARG A 171 -8.71 13.99 6.61
N ASP A 172 -9.39 15.13 6.75
CA ASP A 172 -10.81 15.31 6.47
C ASP A 172 -11.17 15.23 4.98
N SER A 173 -10.20 15.36 4.08
CA SER A 173 -10.40 15.16 2.65
C SER A 173 -10.49 13.68 2.26
N ILE A 174 -10.13 12.76 3.17
CA ILE A 174 -10.20 11.31 2.96
C ILE A 174 -11.45 10.77 3.67
N ALA A 175 -12.36 10.17 2.92
CA ALA A 175 -13.59 9.59 3.46
C ALA A 175 -13.39 8.14 3.95
N GLU A 176 -12.62 7.34 3.23
CA GLU A 176 -12.49 5.91 3.48
C GLU A 176 -11.21 5.36 2.83
N ALA A 177 -10.60 4.35 3.45
CA ALA A 177 -9.68 3.45 2.78
C ALA A 177 -10.15 1.99 2.89
N ARG A 178 -10.14 1.27 1.77
CA ARG A 178 -10.53 -0.14 1.72
C ARG A 178 -9.44 -0.99 1.09
N GLN A 179 -9.02 -2.04 1.77
CA GLN A 179 -8.12 -3.03 1.20
C GLN A 179 -8.86 -3.87 0.14
N MET A 180 -8.23 -4.02 -1.03
CA MET A 180 -8.77 -4.78 -2.15
C MET A 180 -8.13 -6.17 -2.17
N LYS A 181 -8.88 -7.18 -1.71
CA LYS A 181 -8.38 -8.56 -1.55
C LYS A 181 -8.11 -9.26 -2.89
N TYR A 182 -8.82 -8.86 -3.94
CA TYR A 182 -8.52 -9.31 -5.29
C TYR A 182 -7.38 -8.48 -5.90
N SER A 183 -6.16 -8.78 -5.49
CA SER A 183 -4.91 -8.18 -5.98
C SER A 183 -3.77 -9.20 -5.94
N GLU A 184 -2.60 -8.86 -6.47
CA GLU A 184 -1.48 -9.82 -6.66
C GLU A 184 -1.03 -10.46 -5.33
N ILE A 185 -1.01 -9.66 -4.25
CA ILE A 185 -0.58 -10.06 -2.91
C ILE A 185 -1.44 -9.41 -1.80
N SER A 186 -2.71 -9.08 -2.09
CA SER A 186 -3.60 -8.38 -1.13
C SER A 186 -3.07 -7.02 -0.64
N ALA A 187 -2.25 -6.34 -1.44
CA ALA A 187 -1.61 -5.06 -1.09
C ALA A 187 -2.22 -3.86 -1.82
N ASP A 188 -3.37 -4.04 -2.47
CA ASP A 188 -4.08 -2.93 -3.10
C ASP A 188 -5.01 -2.25 -2.08
N VAL A 189 -5.13 -0.93 -2.16
CA VAL A 189 -6.03 -0.10 -1.35
C VAL A 189 -6.81 0.86 -2.26
N ARG A 190 -8.13 0.90 -2.12
CA ARG A 190 -8.96 1.98 -2.65
C ARG A 190 -9.02 3.11 -1.61
N LEU A 191 -8.52 4.28 -1.98
CA LEU A 191 -8.62 5.51 -1.18
C LEU A 191 -9.77 6.35 -1.76
N THR A 192 -10.81 6.55 -0.97
CA THR A 192 -11.99 7.36 -1.34
C THR A 192 -11.86 8.74 -0.70
N PHE A 193 -11.97 9.80 -1.50
CA PHE A 193 -11.98 11.18 -1.03
C PHE A 193 -13.38 11.63 -0.59
N ALA A 194 -13.47 12.71 0.17
CA ALA A 194 -14.72 13.29 0.67
C ALA A 194 -15.68 13.73 -0.45
N ASP A 195 -15.17 14.02 -1.64
CA ASP A 195 -15.96 14.33 -2.84
C ASP A 195 -16.42 13.08 -3.63
N GLN A 196 -16.25 11.88 -3.05
CA GLN A 196 -16.59 10.56 -3.60
C GLN A 196 -15.73 10.11 -4.79
N SER A 197 -14.77 10.92 -5.23
CA SER A 197 -13.75 10.44 -6.16
C SER A 197 -12.81 9.46 -5.45
N TRP A 198 -12.16 8.56 -6.18
CA TRP A 198 -11.27 7.58 -5.57
C TRP A 198 -10.10 7.20 -6.46
N ILE A 199 -9.05 6.68 -5.82
CA ILE A 199 -7.89 6.07 -6.47
C ILE A 199 -7.63 4.67 -5.92
N ARG A 200 -7.03 3.79 -6.73
CA ARG A 200 -6.58 2.46 -6.32
C ARG A 200 -5.06 2.38 -6.35
N LEU A 201 -4.47 2.23 -5.17
CA LEU A 201 -3.03 2.19 -4.95
C LEU A 201 -2.58 0.77 -4.63
N PHE A 202 -1.35 0.42 -4.99
CA PHE A 202 -0.62 -0.70 -4.45
C PHE A 202 0.36 -0.18 -3.38
N THR A 203 0.31 -0.75 -2.17
CA THR A 203 1.05 -0.28 -0.99
C THR A 203 2.30 -1.11 -0.66
N GLY A 204 2.77 -1.95 -1.59
CA GLY A 204 4.00 -2.75 -1.39
C GLY A 204 3.75 -4.12 -0.77
N ASN A 205 2.98 -4.20 0.32
CA ASN A 205 2.69 -5.44 1.05
C ASN A 205 1.31 -5.37 1.74
N PRO A 206 0.67 -6.53 2.02
CA PRO A 206 -0.65 -6.58 2.64
C PRO A 206 -0.71 -5.93 4.03
N ASP A 207 0.30 -6.12 4.89
CA ASP A 207 0.32 -5.53 6.24
C ASP A 207 0.26 -3.99 6.19
N SER A 208 0.96 -3.38 5.23
CA SER A 208 0.92 -1.93 4.99
C SER A 208 -0.42 -1.46 4.42
N ALA A 209 -1.09 -2.30 3.61
CA ALA A 209 -2.43 -2.02 3.11
C ALA A 209 -3.47 -2.02 4.24
N GLU A 210 -3.43 -3.05 5.09
CA GLU A 210 -4.27 -3.20 6.27
C GLU A 210 -4.06 -2.05 7.25
N ARG A 211 -2.81 -1.80 7.64
CA ARG A 211 -2.44 -0.72 8.55
C ARG A 211 -2.87 0.66 8.05
N LEU A 212 -2.74 0.92 6.76
CA LEU A 212 -3.23 2.16 6.15
C LEU A 212 -4.74 2.30 6.29
N CYS A 213 -5.49 1.22 6.03
CA CYS A 213 -6.95 1.21 6.17
C CYS A 213 -7.37 1.43 7.62
N GLU A 214 -6.70 0.77 8.57
CA GLU A 214 -7.00 0.92 10.00
C GLU A 214 -6.85 2.36 10.48
N LEU A 215 -5.72 2.98 10.14
CA LEU A 215 -5.39 4.35 10.55
C LEU A 215 -6.29 5.38 9.88
N LEU A 216 -6.68 5.18 8.62
CA LEU A 216 -7.56 6.11 7.90
C LEU A 216 -9.03 5.98 8.32
N ASN A 217 -9.49 4.75 8.57
CA ASN A 217 -10.87 4.50 9.02
C ASN A 217 -11.04 4.71 10.54
N GLY A 218 -9.95 4.94 11.28
CA GLY A 218 -9.97 5.21 12.72
C GLY A 218 -10.26 3.97 13.57
N THR A 219 -10.11 2.76 13.04
CA THR A 219 -10.21 1.53 13.83
C THR A 219 -9.03 1.39 14.77
N VAL A 220 -7.86 1.89 14.36
CA VAL A 220 -6.70 2.06 15.23
C VAL A 220 -6.42 3.54 15.43
N GLN A 221 -6.23 3.94 16.69
CA GLN A 221 -5.99 5.33 17.06
C GLN A 221 -4.56 5.52 17.52
N ALA A 222 -3.85 6.47 16.91
CA ALA A 222 -2.60 6.97 17.48
C ALA A 222 -2.88 7.62 18.83
N VAL A 223 -2.08 7.29 19.85
CA VAL A 223 -2.22 7.85 21.19
C VAL A 223 -0.92 8.50 21.63
N PRO A 224 -0.94 9.72 22.19
CA PRO A 224 0.27 10.34 22.71
C PRO A 224 0.77 9.57 23.95
N GLU A 225 2.07 9.67 24.23
CA GLU A 225 2.67 9.03 25.41
C GLU A 225 2.01 9.49 26.73
N SER A 226 1.49 10.73 26.77
CA SER A 226 0.77 11.26 27.93
C SER A 226 -0.51 10.51 28.29
N GLU A 227 -1.10 9.78 27.34
CA GLU A 227 -2.30 8.95 27.56
C GLU A 227 -1.98 7.53 28.03
N LEU A 228 -0.70 7.18 28.12
CA LEU A 228 -0.27 5.88 28.64
C LEU A 228 -0.37 5.82 30.16
N SER A 229 -0.81 4.67 30.66
CA SER A 229 -0.77 4.36 32.10
C SER A 229 0.68 4.37 32.60
N SER A 230 0.88 4.51 33.92
CA SER A 230 2.24 4.49 34.48
C SER A 230 3.00 3.22 34.11
N GLY A 231 2.34 2.05 34.20
CA GLY A 231 2.95 0.78 33.84
C GLY A 231 3.29 0.66 32.35
N GLN A 232 2.45 1.22 31.47
CA GLN A 232 2.74 1.30 30.03
C GLN A 232 3.94 2.22 29.74
N ARG A 233 4.03 3.39 30.40
CA ARG A 233 5.18 4.30 30.27
C ARG A 233 6.48 3.65 30.76
N ASP A 234 6.45 2.96 31.89
CA ASP A 234 7.62 2.24 32.42
C ASP A 234 8.08 1.14 31.45
N ARG A 235 7.14 0.44 30.81
CA ARG A 235 7.44 -0.59 29.81
C ARG A 235 7.99 0.00 28.52
N LEU A 236 7.42 1.11 28.04
CA LEU A 236 7.91 1.86 26.88
C LEU A 236 9.34 2.37 27.13
N ALA A 237 9.59 3.02 28.26
CA ALA A 237 10.92 3.52 28.62
C ALA A 237 11.98 2.40 28.64
N ARG A 238 11.60 1.21 29.14
CA ARG A 238 12.47 0.03 29.11
C ARG A 238 12.77 -0.42 27.68
N LEU A 239 11.75 -0.54 26.83
CA LEU A 239 11.94 -0.86 25.42
C LEU A 239 12.92 0.13 24.76
N LEU A 240 12.68 1.43 24.92
CA LEU A 240 13.53 2.46 24.31
C LEU A 240 14.97 2.41 24.83
N SER A 241 15.18 2.06 26.10
CA SER A 241 16.55 1.89 26.66
C SER A 241 17.32 0.69 26.11
N GLU A 242 16.62 -0.28 25.52
CA GLU A 242 17.22 -1.47 24.88
C GLU A 242 17.54 -1.22 23.40
N LEU A 243 17.03 -0.14 22.81
CA LEU A 243 17.21 0.23 21.41
C LEU A 243 18.39 1.19 21.23
N PRO A 244 19.04 1.22 20.06
CA PRO A 244 20.13 2.16 19.80
C PRO A 244 19.60 3.60 19.70
N ASP A 245 20.47 4.59 19.99
CA ASP A 245 20.16 6.02 19.89
C ASP A 245 19.70 6.48 18.50
N THR A 246 19.93 5.66 17.47
CA THR A 246 19.45 5.89 16.10
C THR A 246 18.00 5.45 15.87
N ALA A 247 17.33 4.90 16.88
CA ALA A 247 15.93 4.54 16.82
C ALA A 247 15.06 5.77 16.56
N GLN A 248 14.03 5.60 15.74
CA GLN A 248 13.02 6.63 15.53
C GLN A 248 12.10 6.73 16.76
N PRO A 249 11.40 7.87 16.95
CA PRO A 249 10.36 7.97 17.98
C PRO A 249 9.33 6.82 17.87
N PRO A 250 8.82 6.31 19.00
CA PRO A 250 7.83 5.23 19.00
C PRO A 250 6.51 5.70 18.38
N LEU A 251 5.95 4.88 17.50
CA LEU A 251 4.54 4.97 17.14
C LEU A 251 3.73 4.20 18.18
N ILE A 252 2.80 4.90 18.84
CA ILE A 252 1.96 4.31 19.89
C ILE A 252 0.53 4.32 19.38
N THR A 253 -0.08 3.15 19.32
CA THR A 253 -1.46 2.99 18.84
C THR A 253 -2.31 2.17 19.80
N ARG A 254 -3.56 2.58 19.97
CA ARG A 254 -4.57 1.83 20.70
C ARG A 254 -5.43 1.03 19.72
N LEU A 255 -5.44 -0.28 19.91
CA LEU A 255 -6.22 -1.24 19.14
C LEU A 255 -7.69 -1.24 19.62
N PRO A 256 -8.65 -1.76 18.83
CA PRO A 256 -10.06 -1.85 19.21
C PRO A 256 -10.33 -2.50 20.58
N SER A 257 -9.54 -3.51 20.97
CA SER A 257 -9.64 -4.15 22.30
C SER A 257 -9.17 -3.27 23.46
N GLY A 258 -8.56 -2.13 23.19
CA GLY A 258 -7.92 -1.25 24.17
C GLY A 258 -6.46 -1.59 24.46
N ILE A 259 -5.92 -2.67 23.87
CA ILE A 259 -4.48 -2.99 23.89
C ILE A 259 -3.70 -1.85 23.26
N VAL A 260 -2.57 -1.50 23.87
CA VAL A 260 -1.63 -0.53 23.32
C VAL A 260 -0.53 -1.28 22.58
N MET A 261 -0.40 -1.01 21.28
CA MET A 261 0.72 -1.42 20.45
C MET A 261 1.73 -0.29 20.35
N VAL A 262 3.00 -0.61 20.59
CA VAL A 262 4.13 0.30 20.36
C VAL A 262 4.99 -0.31 19.28
N GLU A 263 5.33 0.50 18.28
CA GLU A 263 6.24 0.15 17.19
C GLU A 263 7.39 1.15 17.15
N VAL A 264 8.62 0.65 17.14
CA VAL A 264 9.83 1.48 17.04
C VAL A 264 10.65 1.00 15.85
N ARG A 265 11.00 1.93 14.96
CA ARG A 265 11.82 1.63 13.77
C ARG A 265 13.28 1.96 14.04
N VAL A 266 14.14 1.01 13.75
CA VAL A 266 15.61 1.14 13.85
C VAL A 266 16.22 0.97 12.47
N PRO A 267 17.11 1.86 12.00
CA PRO A 267 17.81 1.66 10.74
C PRO A 267 18.54 0.30 10.70
N ALA A 268 18.22 -0.52 9.70
CA ALA A 268 18.78 -1.85 9.54
C ALA A 268 20.21 -1.77 9.00
N LYS A 269 21.07 -2.67 9.47
CA LYS A 269 22.47 -2.76 8.98
C LYS A 269 22.57 -3.29 7.54
N ALA A 270 21.53 -3.96 7.07
CA ALA A 270 21.50 -4.66 5.77
C ALA A 270 21.51 -3.72 4.55
N GLY A 271 21.22 -2.44 4.74
CA GLY A 271 21.22 -1.48 3.66
C GLY A 271 20.72 -0.11 4.10
N LYS A 272 21.10 0.90 3.34
CA LYS A 272 20.58 2.26 3.53
C LYS A 272 19.07 2.25 3.31
N ASP A 273 18.34 2.97 4.16
CA ASP A 273 16.88 3.13 4.11
C ASP A 273 16.06 1.83 4.37
N LEU A 274 16.72 0.77 4.84
CA LEU A 274 16.06 -0.40 5.42
C LEU A 274 15.88 -0.18 6.92
N TYR A 275 14.79 -0.71 7.48
CA TYR A 275 14.48 -0.57 8.90
C TYR A 275 14.06 -1.91 9.49
N GLU A 276 14.50 -2.18 10.72
CA GLU A 276 13.98 -3.22 11.60
C GLU A 276 12.89 -2.60 12.48
N THR A 277 11.72 -3.24 12.54
CA THR A 277 10.62 -2.80 13.40
C THR A 277 10.60 -3.64 14.66
N HIS A 278 10.70 -2.99 15.82
CA HIS A 278 10.50 -3.59 17.13
C HIS A 278 9.11 -3.27 17.62
N SER A 279 8.30 -4.28 17.92
CA SER A 279 6.94 -4.09 18.40
C SER A 279 6.68 -4.77 19.74
N ILE A 280 5.87 -4.13 20.57
CA ILE A 280 5.33 -4.70 21.81
C ILE A 280 3.83 -4.42 21.91
N LEU A 281 3.11 -5.35 22.54
CA LEU A 281 1.70 -5.21 22.87
C LEU A 281 1.56 -5.17 24.39
N MET A 282 0.81 -4.19 24.89
CA MET A 282 0.65 -3.92 26.31
C MET A 282 -0.82 -3.86 26.70
N ASP A 283 -1.17 -4.52 27.81
CA ASP A 283 -2.44 -4.31 28.48
C ASP A 283 -2.47 -2.97 29.24
N ALA A 284 -3.58 -2.67 29.91
CA ALA A 284 -3.75 -1.42 30.68
C ALA A 284 -2.73 -1.26 31.83
N SER A 285 -2.15 -2.36 32.33
CA SER A 285 -1.14 -2.36 33.39
C SER A 285 0.31 -2.28 32.86
N GLY A 286 0.52 -2.32 31.54
CA GLY A 286 1.84 -2.40 30.92
C GLY A 286 2.41 -3.81 30.83
N GLY A 287 1.60 -4.83 31.14
CA GLY A 287 1.94 -6.24 30.98
C GLY A 287 1.87 -6.69 29.51
N PRO A 288 2.61 -7.74 29.10
CA PRO A 288 2.52 -8.27 27.74
C PRO A 288 1.11 -8.73 27.40
N ALA A 289 0.55 -8.22 26.31
CA ALA A 289 -0.77 -8.60 25.82
C ALA A 289 -0.71 -9.45 24.54
N LYS A 290 -1.78 -10.18 24.27
CA LYS A 290 -2.01 -10.85 22.98
C LYS A 290 -3.15 -10.15 22.25
N PRO A 291 -3.05 -9.95 20.93
CA PRO A 291 -4.11 -9.32 20.17
C PRO A 291 -5.38 -10.17 20.21
N HIS A 292 -6.53 -9.52 20.24
CA HIS A 292 -7.84 -10.15 20.12
C HIS A 292 -8.29 -10.23 18.66
N PRO A 293 -9.30 -11.05 18.31
CA PRO A 293 -9.89 -11.02 16.99
C PRO A 293 -10.38 -9.61 16.63
N GLY A 294 -9.87 -9.04 15.52
CA GLY A 294 -10.18 -7.69 15.07
C GLY A 294 -9.22 -6.59 15.56
N ASP A 295 -8.16 -6.94 16.28
CA ASP A 295 -7.08 -6.01 16.65
C ASP A 295 -5.99 -5.87 15.59
N LEU A 296 -5.86 -6.88 14.71
CA LEU A 296 -4.89 -7.02 13.63
C LEU A 296 -5.54 -7.77 12.47
#